data_AF-A0A1V0DIG4-F1
#
_entry.id   AF-A0A1V0DIG4-F1
#
_cell.length_a   1.000
_cell.length_b   1.000
_cell.length_c   1.000
_cell.angle_alpha   90.00
_cell.angle_beta   90.00
_cell.angle_gamma   90.00
#
_symmetry.space_group_name_H-M   'P 1'
#
loop_
_entity.id
_entity.type
_entity.pdbx_description
1 polymer ?
#
loop_
_entity_poly.entity_id
_entity_poly.type
_entity_poly.pdbx_seq_one_letter_code
_entity_poly.pdbx_strand_id
1 'polypeptide(L)'
;MRPDRRLHPLLPPMPTDMAPHAPDTPASGPLAVADALLDTLRQEAAALDALQAHFGQQLDALRTHDTDRIEQATEQTHTFMGRLDQLRQTRERHMRLLARIVQAAPSASLEELAAAVPALPGGDAVRTALLEARAVVRHQAALAQKRCTELEFALQYAVQLSRDLLMAVQGLDVPPPAGVYTASGASAPTTPRSLLNRIG
;
A
#
# COMPACT_ATOMS: atom_id res chain seq x y z
N MET A 1 80.96 27.29 -53.66
CA MET A 1 79.85 27.76 -54.51
C MET A 1 78.53 27.54 -53.78
N ARG A 2 77.76 28.62 -53.60
CA ARG A 2 76.32 28.69 -53.20
C ARG A 2 75.42 27.97 -54.24
N PRO A 3 74.08 27.85 -54.07
CA PRO A 3 73.22 27.77 -52.87
C PRO A 3 71.99 26.80 -53.02
N ASP A 4 71.09 26.85 -52.02
CA ASP A 4 69.62 26.69 -52.06
C ASP A 4 68.95 25.30 -52.26
N ARG A 5 68.19 24.88 -51.22
CA ARG A 5 66.72 24.99 -51.23
C ARG A 5 66.08 24.62 -49.89
N ARG A 6 65.29 25.56 -49.37
CA ARG A 6 64.30 25.38 -48.30
C ARG A 6 63.16 24.49 -48.78
N LEU A 7 62.76 23.49 -47.99
CA LEU A 7 61.40 22.93 -48.00
C LEU A 7 60.98 22.54 -46.57
N HIS A 8 59.70 22.77 -46.30
CA HIS A 8 58.99 22.81 -45.02
C HIS A 8 59.13 21.56 -44.12
N PRO A 9 59.03 21.72 -42.78
CA PRO A 9 58.77 20.59 -41.89
C PRO A 9 57.31 20.13 -42.02
N LEU A 10 57.14 18.85 -42.36
CA LEU A 10 55.88 18.11 -42.33
C LEU A 10 55.32 18.11 -40.90
N LEU A 11 54.10 18.59 -40.74
CA LEU A 11 53.29 18.38 -39.52
C LEU A 11 53.08 16.88 -39.29
N PRO A 12 53.11 16.40 -38.03
CA PRO A 12 52.58 15.08 -37.69
C PRO A 12 51.04 15.08 -37.77
N PRO A 13 50.41 13.97 -38.20
CA PRO A 13 48.95 13.86 -38.19
C PRO A 13 48.44 13.81 -36.74
N MET A 14 47.51 14.71 -36.42
CA MET A 14 46.64 14.62 -35.25
C MET A 14 45.76 13.37 -35.37
N PRO A 15 45.57 12.57 -34.30
CA PRO A 15 44.52 11.57 -34.28
C PRO A 15 43.16 12.26 -34.10
N THR A 16 42.48 12.50 -35.21
CA THR A 16 41.06 12.86 -35.23
C THR A 16 40.26 11.59 -35.48
N ASP A 17 39.98 10.81 -34.43
CA ASP A 17 38.82 9.92 -34.42
C ASP A 17 38.45 9.52 -32.98
N MET A 18 37.99 10.48 -32.18
CA MET A 18 37.10 10.16 -31.07
C MET A 18 35.71 10.01 -31.64
N ALA A 19 35.41 8.80 -32.13
CA ALA A 19 34.05 8.38 -32.36
C ALA A 19 33.25 8.57 -31.06
N PRO A 20 32.11 9.29 -31.08
CA PRO A 20 31.25 9.34 -29.92
C PRO A 20 30.70 7.94 -29.67
N HIS A 21 31.05 7.37 -28.51
CA HIS A 21 30.33 6.24 -27.92
C HIS A 21 28.83 6.58 -27.95
N ALA A 22 28.09 5.88 -28.80
CA ALA A 22 26.65 5.87 -28.73
C ALA A 22 26.25 5.38 -27.33
N PRO A 23 25.35 6.07 -26.62
CA PRO A 23 24.89 5.61 -25.33
C PRO A 23 24.16 4.27 -25.48
N ASP A 24 24.42 3.36 -24.55
CA ASP A 24 23.69 2.10 -24.37
C ASP A 24 22.19 2.35 -24.43
N THR A 25 21.57 1.93 -25.56
CA THR A 25 20.13 1.82 -25.66
C THR A 25 19.69 0.77 -24.63
N PRO A 26 18.81 1.07 -23.66
CA PRO A 26 18.32 0.05 -22.76
C PRO A 26 17.69 -1.05 -23.60
N ALA A 27 18.10 -2.30 -23.36
CA ALA A 27 17.73 -3.49 -24.11
C ALA A 27 16.23 -3.49 -24.43
N SER A 28 15.87 -3.04 -25.63
CA SER A 28 14.48 -2.88 -26.07
C SER A 28 13.98 -4.20 -26.67
N GLY A 29 14.11 -5.26 -25.87
CA GLY A 29 13.74 -6.62 -26.23
C GLY A 29 12.41 -7.03 -25.60
N PRO A 30 11.71 -8.00 -26.19
CA PRO A 30 10.44 -8.51 -25.66
C PRO A 30 10.57 -9.11 -24.25
N LEU A 31 11.73 -9.68 -23.93
CA LEU A 31 12.05 -10.19 -22.59
C LEU A 31 12.21 -9.06 -21.56
N ALA A 32 12.75 -7.90 -21.94
CA ALA A 32 12.92 -6.78 -21.03
C ALA A 32 11.59 -6.22 -20.50
N VAL A 33 10.54 -6.24 -21.34
CA VAL A 33 9.18 -5.85 -20.89
C VAL A 33 8.60 -6.88 -19.91
N ALA A 34 8.88 -8.16 -20.13
CA ALA A 34 8.44 -9.21 -19.22
C ALA A 34 9.22 -9.17 -17.89
N ASP A 35 10.51 -8.86 -17.92
CA ASP A 35 11.35 -8.64 -16.74
C ASP A 35 10.87 -7.41 -15.94
N ALA A 36 10.56 -6.30 -16.61
CA ALA A 36 9.97 -5.13 -15.95
C ALA A 36 8.60 -5.44 -15.32
N LEU A 37 7.78 -6.30 -15.96
CA LEU A 37 6.53 -6.79 -15.38
C LEU A 37 6.78 -7.65 -14.13
N LEU A 38 7.77 -8.55 -14.18
CA LEU A 38 8.18 -9.37 -13.04
C LEU A 38 8.63 -8.50 -11.86
N ASP A 39 9.46 -7.49 -12.12
CA ASP A 39 9.92 -6.58 -11.08
C ASP A 39 8.77 -5.76 -10.50
N THR A 40 7.80 -5.37 -11.32
CA THR A 40 6.57 -4.71 -10.83
C THR A 40 5.78 -5.62 -9.89
N LEU A 41 5.59 -6.90 -10.24
CA LEU A 41 4.89 -7.88 -9.39
C LEU A 41 5.64 -8.14 -8.07
N ARG A 42 6.96 -8.25 -8.11
CA ARG A 42 7.79 -8.39 -6.89
C ARG A 42 7.63 -7.18 -5.98
N GLN A 43 7.59 -5.98 -6.55
CA GLN A 43 7.36 -4.76 -5.78
C GLN A 43 5.93 -4.69 -5.22
N GLU A 44 4.92 -5.14 -5.96
CA GLU A 44 3.54 -5.28 -5.44
C GLU A 44 3.49 -6.23 -4.24
N ALA A 45 4.12 -7.41 -4.35
CA ALA A 45 4.18 -8.37 -3.26
C ALA A 45 4.87 -7.80 -2.02
N ALA A 46 6.01 -7.12 -2.19
CA ALA A 46 6.72 -6.50 -1.08
C ALA A 46 5.93 -5.35 -0.43
N ALA A 47 5.20 -4.56 -1.22
CA ALA A 47 4.33 -3.52 -0.70
C ALA A 47 3.13 -4.09 0.09
N LEU A 48 2.57 -5.21 -0.35
CA LEU A 48 1.50 -5.91 0.38
C LEU A 48 2.00 -6.51 1.71
N ASP A 49 3.19 -7.10 1.72
CA ASP A 49 3.80 -7.62 2.94
C ASP A 49 4.07 -6.50 3.96
N ALA A 50 4.62 -5.37 3.50
CA ALA A 50 4.80 -4.18 4.34
C ALA A 50 3.47 -3.64 4.87
N LEU A 51 2.43 -3.59 4.04
CA LEU A 51 1.09 -3.17 4.45
C LEU A 51 0.52 -4.08 5.55
N GLN A 52 0.70 -5.40 5.42
CA GLN A 52 0.34 -6.35 6.47
C GLN A 52 1.09 -6.08 7.78
N ALA A 53 2.39 -5.78 7.72
CA ALA A 53 3.17 -5.47 8.92
C ALA A 53 2.63 -4.23 9.64
N HIS A 54 2.23 -3.20 8.88
CA HIS A 54 1.64 -1.99 9.46
C HIS A 54 0.25 -2.21 10.07
N PHE A 55 -0.61 -3.04 9.46
CA PHE A 55 -1.86 -3.46 10.11
C PHE A 55 -1.59 -4.18 11.43
N GLY A 56 -0.55 -5.01 11.49
CA GLY A 56 -0.10 -5.64 12.74
C GLY A 56 0.32 -4.62 13.80
N GLN A 57 1.11 -3.62 13.41
CA GLN A 57 1.52 -2.53 14.31
C GLN A 57 0.33 -1.72 14.82
N GLN A 58 -0.67 -1.43 13.98
CA GLN A 58 -1.90 -0.75 14.40
C GLN A 58 -2.70 -1.58 15.40
N LEU A 59 -2.82 -2.90 15.17
CA LEU A 59 -3.46 -3.81 16.12
C LEU A 59 -2.74 -3.86 17.47
N ASP A 60 -1.41 -3.87 17.47
CA ASP A 60 -0.63 -3.86 18.71
C ASP A 60 -0.73 -2.52 19.44
N ALA A 61 -0.67 -1.41 18.71
CA ALA A 61 -0.84 -0.06 19.26
C ALA A 61 -2.24 0.15 19.87
N LEU A 62 -3.29 -0.42 19.25
CA LEU A 62 -4.64 -0.44 19.81
C LEU A 62 -4.70 -1.21 21.15
N ARG A 63 -3.97 -2.32 21.27
CA ARG A 63 -3.91 -3.10 22.52
C ARG A 63 -3.19 -2.36 23.65
N THR A 64 -2.18 -1.56 23.31
CA THR A 64 -1.41 -0.79 24.28
C THR A 64 -1.93 0.64 24.48
N HIS A 65 -3.02 1.02 23.82
CA HIS A 65 -3.59 2.37 23.82
C HIS A 65 -2.59 3.47 23.42
N ASP A 66 -1.68 3.15 22.49
CA ASP A 66 -0.63 4.05 22.03
C ASP A 66 -1.11 4.82 20.79
N THR A 67 -1.73 5.98 21.03
CA THR A 67 -2.37 6.80 19.98
C THR A 67 -1.38 7.31 18.94
N ASP A 68 -0.19 7.72 19.38
CA ASP A 68 0.83 8.27 18.49
C ASP A 68 1.32 7.20 17.49
N ARG A 69 1.48 5.96 17.95
CA ARG A 69 1.81 4.84 17.06
C ARG A 69 0.69 4.48 16.10
N ILE A 70 -0.58 4.61 16.51
CA ILE A 70 -1.72 4.41 15.62
C ILE A 70 -1.71 5.44 14.49
N GLU A 71 -1.49 6.72 14.82
CA GLU A 71 -1.41 7.80 13.83
C GLU A 71 -0.26 7.56 12.84
N GLN A 72 0.95 7.30 13.35
CA GLN A 72 2.12 7.02 12.51
C GLN A 72 1.90 5.83 11.56
N ALA A 73 1.37 4.72 12.08
CA ALA A 73 1.11 3.55 11.27
C ALA A 73 -0.03 3.78 10.23
N THR A 74 -0.96 4.69 10.51
CA THR A 74 -2.01 5.11 9.57
C THR A 74 -1.45 5.92 8.41
N GLU A 75 -0.56 6.88 8.68
CA GLU A 75 0.13 7.64 7.63
C GLU A 75 0.96 6.73 6.72
N GLN A 76 1.66 5.76 7.30
CA GLN A 76 2.42 4.75 6.57
C GLN A 76 1.49 3.89 5.69
N THR A 77 0.36 3.44 6.24
CA THR A 77 -0.67 2.70 5.49
C THR A 77 -1.14 3.48 4.26
N HIS A 78 -1.45 4.77 4.39
CA HIS A 78 -1.83 5.61 3.26
C HIS A 78 -0.74 5.72 2.19
N THR A 79 0.52 5.85 2.61
CA THR A 79 1.68 5.88 1.71
C THR A 79 1.80 4.57 0.91
N PHE A 80 1.64 3.42 1.56
CA PHE A 80 1.67 2.12 0.90
C PHE A 80 0.48 1.89 -0.04
N MET A 81 -0.72 2.36 0.31
CA MET A 81 -1.87 2.31 -0.61
C MET A 81 -1.60 3.13 -1.88
N GLY A 82 -1.08 4.34 -1.74
CA GLY A 82 -0.69 5.16 -2.89
C GLY A 82 0.36 4.49 -3.78
N ARG A 83 1.35 3.82 -3.17
CA ARG A 83 2.35 3.03 -3.89
C ARG A 83 1.73 1.82 -4.62
N LEU A 84 0.81 1.10 -3.99
CA LEU A 84 0.13 -0.04 -4.62
C LEU A 84 -0.70 0.40 -5.83
N ASP A 85 -1.37 1.55 -5.76
CA ASP A 85 -2.09 2.09 -6.92
C ASP A 85 -1.16 2.47 -8.07
N GLN A 86 0.00 3.06 -7.77
CA GLN A 86 1.02 3.36 -8.78
C GLN A 86 1.59 2.09 -9.43
N LEU A 87 1.85 1.06 -8.61
CA LEU A 87 2.34 -0.24 -9.09
C LEU A 87 1.30 -0.93 -9.96
N ARG A 88 0.02 -0.90 -9.57
CA ARG A 88 -1.09 -1.43 -10.38
C ARG A 88 -1.16 -0.78 -11.75
N GLN A 89 -1.07 0.55 -11.81
CA GLN A 89 -1.05 1.27 -13.09
C GLN A 89 0.18 0.92 -13.93
N THR A 90 1.34 0.78 -13.31
CA THR A 90 2.59 0.36 -13.96
C THR A 90 2.46 -1.07 -14.51
N ARG A 91 1.90 -1.99 -13.74
CA ARG A 91 1.61 -3.36 -14.15
C ARG A 91 0.67 -3.40 -15.36
N GLU A 92 -0.42 -2.63 -15.33
CA GLU A 92 -1.35 -2.52 -16.46
C GLU A 92 -0.70 -1.94 -17.73
N ARG A 93 0.26 -1.02 -17.58
CA ARG A 93 1.06 -0.52 -18.72
C ARG A 93 1.96 -1.62 -19.27
N HIS A 94 2.73 -2.30 -18.44
CA HIS A 94 3.62 -3.39 -18.87
C HIS A 94 2.84 -4.57 -19.47
N MET A 95 1.69 -4.94 -18.91
CA MET A 95 0.81 -5.97 -19.49
C MET A 95 0.31 -5.58 -20.88
N ARG A 96 -0.11 -4.34 -21.11
CA ARG A 96 -0.52 -3.87 -22.45
C ARG A 96 0.63 -3.87 -23.46
N LEU A 97 1.83 -3.51 -23.02
CA LEU A 97 3.02 -3.57 -23.87
C LEU A 97 3.38 -5.02 -24.22
N LEU A 98 3.38 -5.91 -23.24
CA LEU A 98 3.63 -7.33 -23.45
C LEU A 98 2.57 -7.96 -24.38
N ALA A 99 1.29 -7.63 -24.18
CA ALA A 99 0.19 -8.05 -25.04
C ALA A 99 0.44 -7.70 -26.50
N ARG A 100 0.91 -6.46 -26.77
CA ARG A 100 1.24 -6.02 -28.12
C ARG A 100 2.39 -6.82 -28.73
N ILE A 101 3.41 -7.14 -27.93
CA ILE A 101 4.59 -7.90 -28.36
C ILE A 101 4.21 -9.35 -28.73
N VAL A 102 3.41 -10.00 -27.88
CA VAL A 102 2.96 -11.39 -28.10
C VAL A 102 1.70 -11.48 -28.97
N GLN A 103 1.23 -10.35 -29.50
CA GLN A 103 0.02 -10.23 -30.35
C GLN A 103 -1.26 -10.78 -29.68
N ALA A 104 -1.36 -10.64 -28.36
CA ALA A 104 -2.56 -10.98 -27.60
C ALA A 104 -3.54 -9.79 -27.53
N ALA A 105 -4.76 -10.06 -27.04
CA ALA A 105 -5.74 -9.00 -26.81
C ALA A 105 -5.23 -7.95 -25.81
N PRO A 106 -5.56 -6.65 -25.97
CA PRO A 106 -5.12 -5.60 -25.03
C PRO A 106 -5.61 -5.79 -23.59
N SER A 107 -6.72 -6.51 -23.42
CA SER A 107 -7.32 -6.87 -22.14
C SER A 107 -6.89 -8.26 -21.64
N ALA A 108 -5.86 -8.87 -22.26
CA ALA A 108 -5.44 -10.21 -21.91
C ALA A 108 -5.01 -10.30 -20.45
N SER A 109 -5.42 -11.38 -19.79
CA SER A 109 -5.04 -11.65 -18.41
C SER A 109 -3.55 -11.98 -18.30
N LEU A 110 -2.97 -11.89 -17.10
CA LEU A 110 -1.56 -12.23 -16.91
C LEU A 110 -1.27 -13.71 -17.23
N GLU A 111 -2.25 -14.60 -17.01
CA GLU A 111 -2.14 -16.01 -17.38
C GLU A 111 -2.12 -16.20 -18.90
N GLU A 112 -2.99 -15.50 -19.63
CA GLU A 112 -3.00 -15.52 -21.10
C GLU A 112 -1.69 -14.98 -21.68
N LEU A 113 -1.18 -13.88 -21.12
CA LEU A 113 0.12 -13.33 -21.52
C LEU A 113 1.25 -14.31 -21.21
N ALA A 114 1.30 -14.88 -20.01
CA ALA A 114 2.30 -15.88 -19.65
C ALA A 114 2.23 -17.14 -20.53
N ALA A 115 1.04 -17.53 -21.02
CA ALA A 115 0.88 -18.64 -21.95
C ALA A 115 1.39 -18.33 -23.36
N ALA A 116 1.39 -17.05 -23.78
CA ALA A 116 1.88 -16.61 -25.08
C ALA A 116 3.39 -16.32 -25.11
N VAL A 117 4.01 -16.03 -23.95
CA VAL A 117 5.45 -15.72 -23.81
C VAL A 117 6.40 -16.84 -24.30
N PRO A 118 6.13 -18.16 -24.12
CA PRO A 118 7.01 -19.23 -24.63
C PRO A 118 7.27 -19.21 -26.14
N ALA A 119 6.44 -18.52 -26.93
CA ALA A 119 6.69 -18.31 -28.35
C ALA A 119 7.92 -17.41 -28.61
N LEU A 120 8.42 -16.72 -27.59
CA LEU A 120 9.63 -15.90 -27.63
C LEU A 120 10.88 -16.74 -27.27
N PRO A 121 12.06 -16.41 -27.83
CA PRO A 121 13.31 -17.07 -27.45
C PRO A 121 13.57 -16.93 -25.95
N GLY A 122 13.73 -18.03 -25.22
CA GLY A 122 13.94 -18.01 -23.76
C GLY A 122 12.68 -17.76 -22.92
N GLY A 123 11.49 -17.77 -23.52
CA GLY A 123 10.23 -17.42 -22.86
C GLY A 123 9.74 -18.40 -21.78
N ASP A 124 10.20 -19.66 -21.77
CA ASP A 124 9.73 -20.66 -20.80
C ASP A 124 10.05 -20.30 -19.35
N ALA A 125 11.27 -19.84 -19.08
CA ALA A 125 11.68 -19.41 -17.74
C ALA A 125 10.85 -18.19 -17.27
N VAL A 126 10.60 -17.25 -18.19
CA VAL A 126 9.81 -16.05 -17.93
C VAL A 126 8.35 -16.39 -17.64
N ARG A 127 7.76 -17.35 -18.38
CA ARG A 127 6.41 -17.85 -18.11
C ARG A 127 6.29 -18.38 -16.68
N THR A 128 7.20 -19.25 -16.27
CA THR A 128 7.19 -19.83 -14.91
C THR A 128 7.32 -18.73 -13.87
N ALA A 129 8.29 -17.83 -14.03
CA ALA A 129 8.49 -16.71 -13.12
C ALA A 129 7.26 -15.79 -13.00
N LEU A 130 6.54 -15.54 -14.11
CA LEU A 130 5.34 -14.68 -14.10
C LEU A 130 4.19 -15.34 -13.32
N LEU A 131 4.01 -16.64 -13.50
CA LEU A 131 2.97 -17.40 -12.78
C LEU A 131 3.28 -17.50 -11.28
N GLU A 132 4.54 -17.74 -10.92
CA GLU A 132 5.00 -17.75 -9.54
C GLU A 132 4.83 -16.38 -8.89
N ALA A 133 5.31 -15.31 -9.54
CA ALA A 133 5.17 -13.95 -9.03
C ALA A 133 3.69 -13.57 -8.81
N ARG A 134 2.80 -13.95 -9.73
CA ARG A 134 1.35 -13.76 -9.56
C ARG A 134 0.79 -14.54 -8.38
N ALA A 135 1.21 -15.79 -8.19
CA ALA A 135 0.77 -16.58 -7.04
C ALA A 135 1.19 -15.92 -5.72
N VAL A 136 2.41 -15.40 -5.64
CA VAL A 136 2.92 -14.66 -4.48
C VAL A 136 2.09 -13.39 -4.24
N VAL A 137 1.86 -12.57 -5.26
CA VAL A 137 1.03 -11.35 -5.12
C VAL A 137 -0.37 -11.69 -4.61
N ARG A 138 -1.01 -12.73 -5.16
CA ARG A 138 -2.33 -13.18 -4.71
C ARG A 138 -2.33 -13.66 -3.26
N HIS A 139 -1.31 -14.42 -2.88
CA HIS A 139 -1.15 -14.88 -1.50
C HIS A 139 -1.00 -13.69 -0.54
N GLN A 140 -0.11 -12.75 -0.86
CA GLN A 140 0.12 -11.56 -0.03
C GLN A 140 -1.11 -10.66 0.05
N ALA A 141 -1.84 -10.49 -1.05
CA ALA A 141 -3.09 -9.73 -1.06
C ALA A 141 -4.15 -10.37 -0.13
N ALA A 142 -4.26 -11.70 -0.13
CA ALA A 142 -5.18 -12.41 0.75
C ALA A 142 -4.80 -12.25 2.24
N LEU A 143 -3.50 -12.30 2.57
CA LEU A 143 -3.03 -12.09 3.93
C LEU A 143 -3.24 -10.64 4.39
N ALA A 144 -2.90 -9.66 3.55
CA ALA A 144 -3.14 -8.24 3.83
C ALA A 144 -4.63 -7.94 4.04
N GLN A 145 -5.51 -8.51 3.20
CA GLN A 145 -6.96 -8.39 3.36
C GLN A 145 -7.45 -8.96 4.70
N LYS A 146 -6.98 -10.15 5.06
CA LYS A 146 -7.33 -10.77 6.35
C LYS A 146 -6.93 -9.87 7.52
N ARG A 147 -5.73 -9.30 7.48
CA ARG A 147 -5.23 -8.39 8.53
C ARG A 147 -6.01 -7.07 8.59
N CYS A 148 -6.37 -6.52 7.45
CA CYS A 148 -7.25 -5.35 7.38
C CYS A 148 -8.60 -5.63 8.05
N THR A 149 -9.22 -6.78 7.78
CA THR A 149 -10.48 -7.17 8.43
C THR A 149 -10.33 -7.39 9.94
N GLU A 150 -9.21 -7.96 10.40
CA GLU A 150 -8.92 -8.07 11.85
C GLU A 150 -8.80 -6.70 12.51
N LEU A 151 -8.13 -5.75 11.86
CA LEU A 151 -8.00 -4.37 12.35
C LEU A 151 -9.36 -3.66 12.38
N GLU A 152 -10.16 -3.78 11.32
CA GLU A 152 -11.50 -3.20 11.26
C GLU A 152 -12.36 -3.69 12.43
N PHE A 153 -12.35 -5.00 12.70
CA PHE A 153 -13.07 -5.59 13.82
C PHE A 153 -12.59 -5.03 15.17
N ALA A 154 -11.28 -4.94 15.38
CA ALA A 154 -10.70 -4.41 16.61
C ALA A 154 -11.08 -2.93 16.85
N LEU A 155 -11.08 -2.12 15.79
CA LEU A 155 -11.48 -0.71 15.86
C LEU A 155 -12.97 -0.55 16.19
N GLN A 156 -13.83 -1.32 15.52
CA GLN A 156 -15.27 -1.30 15.81
C GLN A 156 -15.55 -1.68 17.27
N TYR A 157 -14.86 -2.71 17.77
CA TYR A 157 -14.98 -3.13 19.17
C TYR A 157 -14.50 -2.05 20.14
N ALA A 158 -13.33 -1.43 19.88
CA ALA A 158 -12.80 -0.36 20.72
C ALA A 158 -13.74 0.85 20.81
N VAL A 159 -14.35 1.24 19.68
CA VAL A 159 -15.35 2.32 19.64
C VAL A 159 -16.60 1.95 20.42
N GLN A 160 -17.11 0.72 20.25
CA GLN A 160 -18.30 0.27 20.98
C GLN A 160 -18.07 0.25 22.49
N LEU A 161 -16.95 -0.32 22.95
CA LEU A 161 -16.58 -0.33 24.35
C LEU A 161 -16.47 1.09 24.93
N SER A 162 -15.86 2.01 24.18
CA SER A 162 -15.73 3.41 24.60
C SER A 162 -17.10 4.07 24.77
N ARG A 163 -18.07 3.78 23.89
CA ARG A 163 -19.45 4.27 24.03
C ARG A 163 -20.14 3.69 25.26
N ASP A 164 -19.99 2.39 25.51
CA ASP A 164 -20.59 1.74 26.66
C ASP A 164 -20.03 2.29 27.98
N LEU A 165 -18.72 2.55 28.04
CA LEU A 165 -18.09 3.20 29.18
C LEU A 165 -18.59 4.63 29.39
N LEU A 166 -18.71 5.43 28.32
CA LEU A 166 -19.25 6.79 28.41
C LEU A 166 -20.70 6.79 28.91
N MET A 167 -21.54 5.87 28.41
CA MET A 167 -22.93 5.72 28.89
C MET A 167 -22.97 5.31 30.37
N ALA A 168 -22.09 4.40 30.80
CA ALA A 168 -22.01 4.00 32.21
C ALA A 168 -21.61 5.18 33.11
N VAL A 169 -20.60 5.97 32.71
CA VAL A 169 -20.18 7.16 33.46
C VAL A 169 -21.31 8.20 33.51
N GLN A 170 -21.97 8.49 32.39
CA GLN A 170 -23.12 9.41 32.37
C GLN A 170 -24.29 8.91 33.23
N GLY A 171 -24.49 7.59 33.33
CA GLY A 171 -25.48 6.99 34.22
C GLY A 171 -25.16 7.15 35.70
N LEU A 172 -23.89 7.29 36.08
CA LEU A 172 -23.46 7.56 37.45
C LEU A 172 -23.70 9.02 37.86
N ASP A 173 -23.68 9.94 36.91
CA ASP A 173 -23.96 11.37 37.14
C ASP A 173 -25.46 11.68 37.28
N VAL A 174 -26.34 10.70 37.05
CA VAL A 174 -27.76 10.83 37.37
C VAL A 174 -27.92 10.69 38.88
N PRO A 175 -28.31 11.75 39.62
CA PRO A 175 -28.51 11.64 41.05
C PRO A 175 -29.55 10.55 41.31
N PRO A 176 -29.31 9.60 42.25
CA PRO A 176 -30.29 8.60 42.58
C PRO A 176 -31.59 9.31 42.96
N PRO A 177 -32.76 8.84 42.47
CA PRO A 177 -34.03 9.45 42.86
C PRO A 177 -34.07 9.47 44.38
N ALA A 178 -34.25 10.65 44.96
CA ALA A 178 -34.31 10.84 46.40
C ALA A 178 -35.44 9.96 46.95
N GLY A 179 -35.09 8.76 47.40
CA GLY A 179 -35.98 7.84 48.07
C GLY A 179 -35.94 8.20 49.54
N VAL A 180 -37.02 8.80 50.04
CA VAL A 180 -37.17 8.95 51.48
C VAL A 180 -37.49 7.55 52.02
N TYR A 181 -36.62 7.02 52.88
CA TYR A 181 -36.92 5.81 53.63
C TYR A 181 -38.11 6.11 54.54
N THR A 182 -39.26 5.53 54.21
CA THR A 182 -40.40 5.52 55.13
C THR A 182 -40.05 4.62 56.32
N ALA A 183 -40.63 4.87 57.50
CA ALA A 183 -40.33 4.13 58.73
C ALA A 183 -40.62 2.60 58.66
N SER A 184 -41.22 2.13 57.56
CA SER A 184 -41.46 0.73 57.21
C SER A 184 -40.45 0.13 56.22
N GLY A 185 -39.37 0.85 55.86
CA GLY A 185 -38.29 0.34 55.00
C GLY A 185 -38.61 0.33 53.50
N ALA A 186 -39.75 0.86 53.07
CA ALA A 186 -40.10 0.96 51.66
C ALA A 186 -39.65 2.32 51.07
N SER A 187 -39.00 2.27 49.91
CA SER A 187 -38.63 3.44 49.09
C SER A 187 -39.84 3.96 48.35
N ALA A 188 -40.30 5.16 48.68
CA ALA A 188 -41.35 5.86 47.92
C ALA A 188 -40.73 7.02 47.11
N PRO A 189 -41.13 7.20 45.83
CA PRO A 189 -40.65 8.33 45.04
C PRO A 189 -41.17 9.65 45.60
N THR A 190 -40.27 10.61 45.79
CA THR A 190 -40.60 11.95 46.29
C THR A 190 -41.30 12.75 45.20
N THR A 191 -42.59 13.04 45.37
CA THR A 191 -43.32 13.97 44.50
C THR A 191 -42.85 15.41 44.74
N PRO A 192 -42.54 16.18 43.69
CA PRO A 192 -42.11 17.57 43.84
C PRO A 192 -43.28 18.41 44.36
N ARG A 193 -43.14 18.97 45.56
CA ARG A 193 -44.10 19.94 46.10
C ARG A 193 -43.94 21.27 45.36
N SER A 194 -44.91 21.58 44.50
CA SER A 194 -45.10 22.90 43.92
C SER A 194 -45.27 23.94 45.04
N LEU A 195 -44.29 24.81 45.24
CA LEU A 195 -44.36 25.97 46.12
C LEU A 195 -45.04 27.14 45.40
N LEU A 196 -46.27 26.94 44.93
CA LEU A 196 -47.12 28.00 44.42
C LEU A 196 -48.32 28.20 45.35
N ASN A 197 -48.35 29.40 45.92
CA ASN A 197 -49.43 30.04 46.68
C ASN A 197 -49.65 29.61 48.15
N ARG A 198 -49.07 30.41 49.05
CA ARG A 198 -49.84 31.17 50.07
C ARG A 198 -48.96 32.23 50.72
N ILE A 199 -49.61 33.32 51.17
CA ILE A 199 -49.11 34.56 51.77
C ILE A 199 -48.80 35.61 50.69
N GLY A 200 -49.55 36.70 50.51
CA GLY A 200 -50.72 37.27 51.19
C GLY A 200 -51.16 38.51 50.41
#